data_AF-A0A7K2J270-F1
#
_entry.id   AF-A0A7K2J270-F1
#
_cell.length_a   1.000
_cell.length_b   1.000
_cell.length_c   1.000
_cell.angle_alpha   90.00
_cell.angle_beta   90.00
_cell.angle_gamma   90.00
#
_symmetry.space_group_name_H-M   'P 1'
#
loop_
_entity.id
_entity.type
_entity.pdbx_description
1 polymer ?
#
loop_
_entity_poly.entity_id
_entity_poly.type
_entity_poly.pdbx_seq_one_letter_code
_entity_poly.pdbx_strand_id
1 'polypeptide(L)'
;MPAPPERTALYRLYDADDQLLYIGISAFPKTRFIEHAGDKNWWHHVTRKDVQWLDDRESALTAENDAITSERPLYNGYHHLGRGWPGKAHKYDDAEDQRRVRAGIEATLERGGYAPGTPLYGSDVGREFNASSSTSRAALAKLAEEGRLAKWGHHFKAPTPGGSAPPSDVPAVSGVRTDPWFTRVLRVECDAAHSRTRRHDRIQDTSFGCT
;
A
#
# COMPACT_ATOMS: atom_id res chain seq x y z
N MET A 1 22.62 38.29 6.95
CA MET A 1 21.89 37.32 7.80
C MET A 1 21.94 35.97 7.11
N PRO A 2 22.45 34.90 7.73
CA PRO A 2 22.27 33.56 7.19
C PRO A 2 20.77 33.25 7.10
N ALA A 3 20.37 32.47 6.10
CA ALA A 3 18.99 31.99 6.02
C ALA A 3 18.67 31.17 7.28
N PRO A 4 17.43 31.25 7.81
CA PRO A 4 17.02 30.36 8.89
C PRO A 4 17.18 28.90 8.42
N PRO A 5 17.54 27.97 9.32
CA PRO A 5 17.70 26.57 8.96
C PRO A 5 16.40 26.04 8.34
N GLU A 6 16.53 25.15 7.36
CA GLU A 6 15.37 24.56 6.70
C GLU A 6 14.65 23.60 7.65
N ARG A 7 13.36 23.85 7.89
CA ARG A 7 12.52 23.03 8.76
C ARG A 7 12.54 21.57 8.30
N THR A 8 12.59 20.66 9.26
CA THR A 8 12.59 19.22 8.99
C THR A 8 11.41 18.56 9.69
N ALA A 9 10.64 17.76 8.95
CA ALA A 9 9.54 17.00 9.52
C ALA A 9 10.05 15.72 10.18
N LEU A 10 9.61 15.46 11.41
CA LEU A 10 9.56 14.15 12.05
C LEU A 10 8.19 13.52 11.77
N TYR A 11 8.17 12.28 11.31
CA TYR A 11 6.92 11.59 11.00
C TYR A 11 6.88 10.18 11.58
N ARG A 12 5.65 9.74 11.89
CA ARG A 12 5.31 8.41 12.39
C ARG A 12 4.29 7.76 11.48
N LEU A 13 4.47 6.47 11.22
CA LEU A 13 3.59 5.67 10.36
C LEU A 13 2.97 4.56 11.20
N TYR A 14 1.64 4.42 11.11
CA TYR A 14 0.87 3.46 11.89
C TYR A 14 0.04 2.57 10.97
N ASP A 15 -0.26 1.36 11.44
CA ASP A 15 -1.27 0.50 10.82
C ASP A 15 -2.69 0.77 11.33
N ALA A 16 -3.65 -0.05 10.88
CA ALA A 16 -5.06 0.04 11.23
C ALA A 16 -5.33 -0.18 12.73
N ASP A 17 -4.44 -0.88 13.43
CA ASP A 17 -4.56 -1.24 14.84
C ASP A 17 -3.75 -0.29 15.74
N ASP A 18 -3.38 0.89 15.21
CA ASP A 18 -2.54 1.89 15.87
C ASP A 18 -1.12 1.39 16.24
N GLN A 19 -0.65 0.28 15.67
CA GLN A 19 0.70 -0.20 15.89
C GLN A 19 1.68 0.70 15.12
N LEU A 20 2.67 1.22 15.86
CA LEU A 20 3.71 2.04 15.28
C LEU A 20 4.65 1.20 14.40
N LEU A 21 4.64 1.48 13.10
CA LEU A 21 5.39 0.75 12.09
C LEU A 21 6.77 1.36 11.87
N TYR A 22 6.84 2.69 11.75
CA TYR A 22 8.07 3.37 11.35
C TYR A 22 8.10 4.83 11.79
N ILE A 23 9.28 5.32 12.17
CA ILE A 23 9.58 6.72 12.43
C ILE A 23 10.68 7.19 11.49
N GLY A 24 10.53 8.39 10.93
CA GLY A 24 11.55 8.97 10.05
C GLY A 24 11.56 10.50 10.06
N ILE A 25 12.62 11.09 9.51
CA ILE A 25 12.66 12.53 9.22
C ILE A 25 12.80 12.87 7.73
N SER A 26 12.34 14.04 7.31
CA SER A 26 12.55 14.56 5.95
C SER A 26 12.23 16.06 5.84
N ALA A 27 12.94 16.78 4.97
CA ALA A 27 12.51 18.11 4.51
C ALA A 27 11.30 18.02 3.56
N PHE A 28 11.13 16.89 2.87
CA PHE A 28 10.07 16.64 1.88
C PHE A 28 9.30 15.35 2.21
N PRO A 29 8.50 15.33 3.30
CA PRO A 29 7.86 14.11 3.78
C PRO A 29 6.92 13.47 2.74
N LYS A 30 6.24 14.26 1.91
CA LYS A 30 5.37 13.74 0.84
C LYS A 30 6.15 12.91 -0.18
N THR A 31 7.28 13.42 -0.66
CA THR A 31 8.17 12.68 -1.58
C THR A 31 8.69 11.42 -0.90
N ARG A 32 9.09 11.54 0.37
CA ARG A 32 9.57 10.40 1.15
C ARG A 32 8.53 9.30 1.34
N PHE A 33 7.25 9.66 1.45
CA PHE A 33 6.16 8.68 1.52
C PHE A 33 5.95 7.95 0.19
N ILE A 34 6.11 8.63 -0.94
CA ILE A 34 6.04 7.99 -2.26
C ILE A 34 7.18 6.98 -2.43
N GLU A 35 8.40 7.35 -2.03
CA GLU A 35 9.55 6.44 -2.03
C GLU A 35 9.31 5.21 -1.14
N HIS A 36 8.85 5.42 0.10
CA HIS A 36 8.54 4.31 1.00
C HIS A 36 7.40 3.43 0.45
N ALA A 37 6.41 4.02 -0.22
CA ALA A 37 5.35 3.27 -0.91
C ALA A 37 5.87 2.37 -2.03
N GLY A 38 6.92 2.81 -2.71
CA GLY A 38 7.63 2.01 -3.70
C GLY A 38 8.44 0.89 -3.07
N ASP A 39 9.17 1.17 -1.98
CA ASP A 39 10.26 0.30 -1.56
C ASP A 39 9.90 -0.64 -0.41
N LYS A 40 9.04 -0.21 0.52
CA LYS A 40 8.78 -0.96 1.75
C LYS A 40 7.71 -2.02 1.54
N ASN A 41 8.09 -3.28 1.75
CA ASN A 41 7.19 -4.41 1.53
C ASN A 41 5.96 -4.43 2.47
N TRP A 42 6.09 -3.81 3.64
CA TRP A 42 5.02 -3.60 4.61
C TRP A 42 4.17 -2.33 4.37
N TRP A 43 4.48 -1.50 3.36
CA TRP A 43 3.84 -0.17 3.22
C TRP A 43 2.31 -0.22 3.11
N HIS A 44 1.77 -1.29 2.53
CA HIS A 44 0.33 -1.46 2.36
C HIS A 44 -0.44 -1.51 3.70
N HIS A 45 0.25 -1.73 4.82
CA HIS A 45 -0.33 -1.63 6.16
C HIS A 45 -0.48 -0.19 6.68
N VAL A 46 0.19 0.80 6.09
CA VAL A 46 0.19 2.17 6.61
C VAL A 46 -1.18 2.85 6.39
N THR A 47 -1.92 3.08 7.46
CA THR A 47 -3.24 3.74 7.43
C THR A 47 -3.19 5.18 7.94
N ARG A 48 -2.38 5.46 8.98
CA ARG A 48 -2.21 6.81 9.57
C ARG A 48 -0.77 7.29 9.47
N LYS A 49 -0.61 8.59 9.27
CA LYS A 49 0.69 9.28 9.21
C LYS A 49 0.60 10.54 10.06
N ASP A 50 1.44 10.62 11.09
CA ASP A 50 1.54 11.81 11.93
C ASP A 50 2.82 12.57 11.56
N VAL A 51 2.73 13.89 11.41
CA VAL A 51 3.84 14.73 10.95
C VAL A 51 3.99 15.93 11.87
N GLN A 52 5.17 16.09 12.44
CA GLN A 52 5.59 17.22 13.28
C GLN A 52 6.75 17.95 12.60
N TRP A 53 6.63 19.26 12.40
CA TRP A 53 7.72 20.08 11.86
C TRP A 53 8.59 20.61 12.99
N LEU A 54 9.91 20.46 12.83
CA LEU A 54 10.94 20.99 13.72
C LEU A 54 11.75 22.05 12.99
N ASP A 55 12.37 22.95 13.76
CA ASP A 55 12.98 24.16 13.23
C ASP A 55 14.17 23.88 12.32
N ASP A 56 14.87 22.76 12.56
CA ASP A 56 16.03 22.38 11.79
C ASP A 56 16.22 20.85 11.74
N ARG A 57 17.22 20.41 10.99
CA ARG A 57 17.55 19.00 10.83
C ARG A 57 18.16 18.38 12.08
N GLU A 58 18.93 19.15 12.86
CA GLU A 58 19.67 18.64 14.02
C GLU A 58 18.70 18.28 15.16
N SER A 59 17.76 19.17 15.44
CA SER A 59 16.63 18.94 16.34
C SER A 59 15.77 17.75 15.89
N ALA A 60 15.52 17.62 14.59
CA ALA A 60 14.79 16.47 14.04
C ALA A 60 15.52 15.14 14.20
N LEU A 61 16.84 15.10 13.98
CA LEU A 61 17.65 13.90 14.21
C LEU A 61 17.64 13.47 15.69
N THR A 62 17.73 14.45 16.60
CA THR A 62 17.68 14.19 18.04
C THR A 62 16.31 13.62 18.43
N ALA A 63 15.23 14.28 17.99
CA ALA A 63 13.86 13.84 18.25
C ALA A 63 13.54 12.47 17.61
N GLU A 64 14.07 12.17 16.42
CA GLU A 64 13.95 10.86 15.77
C GLU A 64 14.63 9.77 16.60
N ASN A 65 15.86 10.01 17.05
CA ASN A 65 16.61 9.07 17.88
C ASN A 65 15.87 8.75 19.19
N ASP A 66 15.40 9.79 19.88
CA ASP A 66 14.64 9.67 21.12
C ASP A 66 13.31 8.94 20.90
N ALA A 67 12.59 9.26 19.82
CA ALA A 67 11.33 8.61 19.46
C ALA A 67 11.52 7.14 19.10
N ILE A 68 12.49 6.80 18.24
CA ILE A 68 12.74 5.40 17.89
C ILE A 68 13.14 4.62 19.16
N THR A 69 13.94 5.22 20.03
CA THR A 69 14.40 4.57 21.26
C THR A 69 13.28 4.30 22.26
N SER A 70 12.41 5.28 22.48
CA SER A 70 11.31 5.17 23.43
C SER A 70 10.11 4.39 22.88
N GLU A 71 9.75 4.58 21.61
CA GLU A 71 8.52 4.06 21.02
C GLU A 71 8.72 2.70 20.32
N ARG A 72 9.97 2.30 20.04
CA ARG A 72 10.34 1.00 19.45
C ARG A 72 9.48 0.59 18.24
N PRO A 73 9.43 1.41 17.18
CA PRO A 73 8.68 1.11 15.96
C PRO A 73 9.11 -0.22 15.34
N LEU A 74 8.15 -0.96 14.78
CA LEU A 74 8.33 -2.32 14.31
C LEU A 74 9.46 -2.45 13.27
N TYR A 75 9.51 -1.55 12.29
CA TYR A 75 10.37 -1.65 11.11
C TYR A 75 11.57 -0.70 11.09
N ASN A 76 11.82 0.10 12.13
CA ASN A 76 13.08 0.82 12.21
C ASN A 76 14.22 -0.15 12.52
N GLY A 77 15.33 -0.02 11.78
CA GLY A 77 16.51 -0.85 11.95
C GLY A 77 17.71 -0.13 12.53
N TYR A 78 18.76 -0.93 12.77
CA TYR A 78 20.03 -0.55 13.39
C TYR A 78 20.76 0.64 12.73
N HIS A 79 20.49 0.90 11.44
CA HIS A 79 21.17 1.95 10.69
C HIS A 79 20.92 3.36 11.22
N HIS A 80 19.93 3.56 12.10
CA HIS A 80 19.57 4.89 12.62
C HIS A 80 20.18 5.22 13.99
N LEU A 81 20.68 4.26 14.77
CA LEU A 81 20.94 4.47 16.22
C LEU A 81 22.34 4.05 16.71
N GLY A 82 23.25 3.66 15.80
CA GLY A 82 24.62 3.30 16.17
C GLY A 82 24.74 1.99 16.95
N ARG A 83 25.94 1.75 17.53
CA ARG A 83 26.39 0.41 17.96
C ARG A 83 25.69 -0.18 19.21
N GLY A 84 24.69 0.51 19.77
CA GLY A 84 24.05 0.19 21.07
C GLY A 84 22.60 -0.31 21.01
N TRP A 85 22.00 -0.47 19.83
CA TRP A 85 20.61 -0.91 19.70
C TRP A 85 20.46 -2.43 19.96
N PRO A 86 19.60 -2.87 20.90
CA PRO A 86 19.60 -4.26 21.38
C PRO A 86 18.89 -5.28 20.45
N GLY A 87 18.44 -4.89 19.24
CA GLY A 87 17.68 -5.79 18.37
C GLY A 87 17.87 -5.54 16.88
N LYS A 88 17.64 -6.55 16.04
CA LYS A 88 17.48 -6.33 14.58
C LYS A 88 16.09 -5.74 14.34
N ALA A 89 15.93 -4.95 13.27
CA ALA A 89 14.61 -4.53 12.81
C ALA A 89 13.72 -5.77 12.61
N HIS A 90 12.44 -5.69 12.97
CA HIS A 90 11.50 -6.70 12.53
C HIS A 90 11.51 -6.70 10.99
N LYS A 91 11.61 -7.88 10.39
CA LYS A 91 11.47 -8.01 8.94
C LYS A 91 10.03 -8.44 8.66
N TYR A 92 9.34 -7.68 7.84
CA TYR A 92 8.05 -8.11 7.33
C TYR A 92 8.26 -9.30 6.38
N ASP A 93 7.65 -10.43 6.72
CA ASP A 93 7.56 -11.61 5.86
C ASP A 93 6.39 -11.43 4.91
N ASP A 94 6.70 -11.15 3.63
CA ASP A 94 5.71 -10.95 2.58
C ASP A 94 5.46 -12.23 1.76
N ALA A 95 5.88 -13.41 2.24
CA ALA A 95 5.74 -14.65 1.48
C ALA A 95 4.28 -14.98 1.14
N GLU A 96 3.34 -14.70 2.05
CA GLU A 96 1.92 -14.90 1.78
C GLU A 96 1.38 -13.91 0.75
N ASP A 97 1.78 -12.65 0.85
CA ASP A 97 1.41 -11.60 -0.09
C ASP A 97 1.90 -11.94 -1.50
N GLN A 98 3.16 -12.40 -1.62
CA GLN A 98 3.70 -12.86 -2.89
C GLN A 98 2.90 -14.05 -3.45
N ARG A 99 2.54 -15.04 -2.62
CA ARG A 99 1.71 -16.17 -3.07
C ARG A 99 0.36 -15.71 -3.61
N ARG A 100 -0.30 -14.80 -2.89
CA ARG A 100 -1.60 -14.23 -3.27
C ARG A 100 -1.53 -13.44 -4.58
N VAL A 101 -0.54 -12.55 -4.72
CA VAL A 101 -0.32 -11.80 -5.97
C VAL A 101 -0.07 -12.75 -7.14
N ARG A 102 0.81 -13.74 -6.97
CA ARG A 102 1.13 -14.70 -8.05
C ARG A 102 -0.09 -15.50 -8.48
N ALA A 103 -0.79 -16.11 -7.53
CA ALA A 103 -2.00 -16.89 -7.81
C ALA A 103 -3.09 -16.04 -8.50
N GLY A 104 -3.25 -14.79 -8.07
CA GLY A 104 -4.19 -13.85 -8.68
C GLY A 104 -3.86 -13.54 -10.14
N ILE A 105 -2.60 -13.18 -10.42
CA ILE A 105 -2.14 -12.89 -11.79
C ILE A 105 -2.25 -14.12 -12.68
N GLU A 106 -1.84 -15.30 -12.21
CA GLU A 106 -1.94 -16.56 -12.96
C GLU A 106 -3.39 -16.87 -13.33
N ALA A 107 -4.30 -16.77 -12.37
CA ALA A 107 -5.71 -17.01 -12.60
C ALA A 107 -6.32 -15.99 -13.60
N THR A 108 -5.88 -14.74 -13.56
CA THR A 108 -6.31 -13.72 -14.53
C THR A 108 -5.76 -13.98 -15.94
N LEU A 109 -4.51 -14.43 -16.06
CA LEU A 109 -3.93 -14.86 -17.33
C LEU A 109 -4.67 -16.05 -17.95
N GLU A 110 -5.00 -17.06 -17.13
CA GLU A 110 -5.71 -18.27 -17.57
C GLU A 110 -7.11 -17.98 -18.11
N ARG A 111 -7.77 -16.96 -17.55
CA ARG A 111 -9.07 -16.47 -18.03
C ARG A 111 -8.96 -15.52 -19.23
N GLY A 112 -7.75 -15.21 -19.71
CA GLY A 112 -7.52 -14.23 -20.77
C GLY A 112 -7.83 -12.79 -20.35
N GLY A 113 -7.76 -12.49 -19.04
CA GLY A 113 -8.11 -11.18 -18.48
C GLY A 113 -7.13 -10.06 -18.83
N TYR A 114 -5.94 -10.40 -19.33
CA TYR A 114 -4.98 -9.43 -19.87
C TYR A 114 -4.84 -9.61 -21.38
N ALA A 115 -5.04 -8.53 -22.13
CA ALA A 115 -4.69 -8.52 -23.55
C ALA A 115 -3.18 -8.78 -23.73
N PRO A 116 -2.75 -9.49 -24.78
CA PRO A 116 -1.34 -9.70 -25.06
C PRO A 116 -0.54 -8.39 -25.03
N GLY A 117 0.57 -8.38 -24.30
CA GLY A 117 1.43 -7.20 -24.17
C GLY A 117 0.97 -6.14 -23.17
N THR A 118 -0.14 -6.34 -22.45
CA THR A 118 -0.60 -5.44 -21.38
C THR A 118 0.50 -5.25 -20.33
N PRO A 119 0.94 -4.02 -20.04
CA PRO A 119 1.91 -3.75 -18.98
C PRO A 119 1.34 -4.09 -17.59
N LEU A 120 2.17 -4.69 -16.74
CA LEU A 120 1.85 -4.99 -15.34
C LEU A 120 2.81 -4.22 -14.43
N TYR A 121 2.30 -3.16 -13.80
CA TYR A 121 3.07 -2.34 -12.87
C TYR A 121 2.84 -2.81 -11.44
N GLY A 122 3.93 -2.96 -10.66
CA GLY A 122 3.82 -3.41 -9.27
C GLY A 122 2.96 -2.52 -8.38
N SER A 123 2.87 -1.21 -8.68
CA SER A 123 1.94 -0.31 -7.97
C SER A 123 0.47 -0.66 -8.18
N ASP A 124 0.10 -1.02 -9.41
CA ASP A 124 -1.30 -1.31 -9.76
C ASP A 124 -1.69 -2.71 -9.32
N VAL A 125 -0.80 -3.68 -9.56
CA VAL A 125 -0.92 -5.04 -9.03
C VAL A 125 -1.00 -5.04 -7.50
N GLY A 126 -0.16 -4.25 -6.83
CA GLY A 126 -0.21 -4.14 -5.36
C GLY A 126 -1.54 -3.63 -4.85
N ARG A 127 -2.12 -2.62 -5.51
CA ARG A 127 -3.45 -2.11 -5.17
C ARG A 127 -4.54 -3.16 -5.40
N GLU A 128 -4.49 -3.87 -6.53
CA GLU A 128 -5.47 -4.90 -6.89
C GLU A 128 -5.47 -6.05 -5.87
N PHE A 129 -4.29 -6.51 -5.46
CA PHE A 129 -4.14 -7.69 -4.61
C PHE A 129 -3.88 -7.37 -3.14
N ASN A 130 -4.06 -6.12 -2.71
CA ASN A 130 -3.77 -5.65 -1.34
C ASN A 130 -2.36 -6.05 -0.85
N ALA A 131 -1.35 -5.69 -1.62
CA ALA A 131 0.06 -5.93 -1.35
C ALA A 131 0.87 -4.66 -1.65
N SER A 132 2.11 -4.58 -1.14
CA SER A 132 2.98 -3.45 -1.48
C SER A 132 3.44 -3.48 -2.94
N SER A 133 3.93 -2.33 -3.42
CA SER A 133 4.51 -2.24 -4.76
C SER A 133 5.79 -3.08 -4.92
N SER A 134 6.62 -3.16 -3.88
CA SER A 134 7.86 -3.95 -3.89
C SER A 134 7.57 -5.46 -3.86
N THR A 135 6.65 -5.90 -3.01
CA THR A 135 6.18 -7.30 -2.98
C THR A 135 5.57 -7.71 -4.32
N SER A 136 4.76 -6.84 -4.93
CA SER A 136 4.16 -7.10 -6.24
C SER A 136 5.19 -7.18 -7.35
N ARG A 137 6.21 -6.31 -7.34
CA ARG A 137 7.34 -6.42 -8.27
C ARG A 137 8.12 -7.72 -8.10
N ALA A 138 8.33 -8.18 -6.87
CA ALA A 138 8.98 -9.47 -6.61
C ALA A 138 8.16 -10.64 -7.17
N ALA A 139 6.84 -10.64 -6.94
CA ALA A 139 5.92 -11.63 -7.50
C ALA A 139 5.92 -11.64 -9.04
N LEU A 140 5.86 -10.47 -9.69
CA LEU A 140 5.91 -10.33 -11.15
C LEU A 140 7.26 -10.81 -11.72
N ALA A 141 8.36 -10.50 -11.03
CA ALA A 141 9.69 -11.01 -11.41
C ALA A 141 9.73 -12.53 -11.39
N LYS A 142 9.13 -13.16 -10.36
CA LYS A 142 9.08 -14.61 -10.26
C LYS A 142 8.27 -15.25 -11.37
N LEU A 143 7.11 -14.67 -11.70
CA LEU A 143 6.29 -15.14 -12.82
C LEU A 143 7.00 -14.97 -14.18
N ALA A 144 7.81 -13.93 -14.34
CA ALA A 144 8.61 -13.76 -15.55
C ALA A 144 9.75 -14.79 -15.64
N GLU A 145 10.43 -15.11 -14.53
CA GLU A 145 11.41 -16.21 -14.47
C GLU A 145 10.80 -17.56 -14.86
N GLU A 146 9.54 -17.77 -14.51
CA GLU A 146 8.77 -18.98 -14.82
C GLU A 146 8.16 -18.97 -16.23
N GLY A 147 8.42 -17.93 -17.03
CA GLY A 147 7.91 -17.81 -18.40
C GLY A 147 6.42 -17.49 -18.49
N ARG A 148 5.75 -17.15 -17.37
CA ARG A 148 4.33 -16.76 -17.34
C ARG A 148 4.12 -15.31 -17.80
N LEU A 149 5.14 -14.47 -17.68
CA LEU A 149 5.16 -13.07 -18.11
C LEU A 149 6.37 -12.78 -18.98
N ALA A 150 6.26 -11.77 -19.86
CA ALA A 150 7.41 -11.22 -20.55
C ALA A 150 8.04 -10.10 -19.71
N LYS A 151 9.38 -10.00 -19.73
CA LYS A 151 10.16 -8.99 -19.03
C LYS A 151 10.99 -8.15 -20.01
N TRP A 152 11.01 -6.84 -19.82
CA TRP A 152 11.89 -5.90 -20.52
C TRP A 152 12.44 -4.88 -19.52
N GLY A 153 13.74 -4.92 -19.26
CA GLY A 153 14.36 -4.17 -18.16
C GLY A 153 13.70 -4.50 -16.82
N HIS A 154 13.11 -3.48 -16.19
CA HIS A 154 12.38 -3.60 -14.91
C HIS A 154 10.85 -3.72 -15.07
N HIS A 155 10.38 -3.87 -16.30
CA HIS A 155 8.95 -3.91 -16.61
C HIS A 155 8.48 -5.31 -16.97
N PHE A 156 7.20 -5.56 -16.72
CA PHE A 156 6.52 -6.83 -16.95
C PHE A 156 5.32 -6.61 -17.85
N LYS A 157 4.99 -7.58 -18.69
CA LYS A 157 3.78 -7.55 -19.51
C LYS A 157 3.18 -8.94 -19.71
N ALA A 158 1.88 -8.98 -19.98
CA ALA A 158 1.19 -10.20 -20.38
C ALA A 158 1.86 -10.82 -21.62
N PRO A 159 2.00 -12.16 -21.67
CA PRO A 159 2.71 -12.83 -22.75
C PRO A 159 2.00 -12.62 -24.10
N THR A 160 2.77 -12.50 -25.17
CA THR A 160 2.27 -12.45 -26.54
C THR A 160 2.36 -13.82 -27.20
N PRO A 161 1.27 -14.39 -27.73
CA PRO A 161 1.33 -15.66 -28.47
C PRO A 161 2.36 -15.56 -29.61
N GLY A 162 3.39 -16.42 -29.58
CA GLY A 162 4.42 -16.50 -30.63
C GLY A 162 5.52 -15.42 -30.62
N GLY A 163 5.54 -14.51 -29.65
CA GLY A 163 6.53 -13.42 -29.59
C GLY A 163 7.65 -13.68 -28.60
N SER A 164 8.83 -14.08 -29.09
CA SER A 164 10.10 -13.81 -28.40
C SER A 164 10.22 -12.31 -28.12
N ALA A 165 10.81 -11.94 -26.98
CA ALA A 165 11.04 -10.55 -26.61
C ALA A 165 11.65 -9.74 -27.78
N PRO A 166 11.17 -8.52 -28.08
CA PRO A 166 11.81 -7.68 -29.08
C PRO A 166 13.26 -7.36 -28.63
N PRO A 167 14.21 -7.23 -29.57
CA PRO A 167 15.59 -6.85 -29.26
C PRO A 167 15.61 -5.51 -28.52
N SER A 168 16.55 -5.38 -27.58
CA SER A 168 16.67 -4.33 -26.56
C SER A 168 16.93 -2.90 -27.06
N ASP A 169 16.82 -2.63 -28.36
CA ASP A 169 17.23 -1.37 -28.99
C ASP A 169 16.07 -0.65 -29.71
N VAL A 170 15.03 -0.26 -28.97
CA VAL A 170 14.03 0.70 -29.46
C VAL A 170 14.05 1.94 -28.56
N PRO A 171 14.39 3.14 -29.08
CA PRO A 171 14.40 4.34 -28.26
C PRO A 171 12.97 4.73 -27.87
N ALA A 172 12.84 5.22 -26.63
CA ALA A 172 11.57 5.64 -26.05
C ALA A 172 10.92 6.75 -26.90
N VAL A 173 9.81 6.44 -27.57
CA VAL A 173 8.94 7.46 -28.16
C VAL A 173 8.04 7.99 -27.05
N SER A 174 8.32 9.20 -26.62
CA SER A 174 7.44 10.01 -25.79
C SER A 174 6.19 10.38 -26.59
N GLY A 175 5.03 9.84 -26.21
CA GLY A 175 3.77 10.11 -26.88
C GLY A 175 2.56 9.81 -25.99
N VAL A 176 2.01 10.90 -25.42
CA VAL A 176 0.60 11.11 -25.03
C VAL A 176 -0.13 9.91 -24.40
N ARG A 177 -0.26 9.94 -23.06
CA ARG A 177 -1.28 9.16 -22.34
C ARG A 177 -2.66 9.58 -22.84
N THR A 178 -3.31 8.70 -23.59
CA THR A 178 -4.76 8.66 -23.69
C THR A 178 -5.21 7.46 -22.87
N ASP A 179 -5.78 7.73 -21.70
CA ASP A 179 -6.30 6.73 -20.76
C ASP A 179 -7.69 6.24 -21.24
N PRO A 180 -7.90 4.96 -21.62
CA PRO A 180 -9.23 4.43 -21.96
C PRO A 180 -9.89 3.67 -20.80
N TRP A 181 -9.30 3.61 -19.59
CA TRP A 181 -9.77 2.70 -18.53
C TRP A 181 -10.69 3.33 -17.48
N PHE A 182 -11.17 4.55 -17.69
CA PHE A 182 -12.27 5.11 -16.90
C PHE A 182 -13.62 4.85 -17.57
N THR A 183 -14.15 3.62 -17.46
CA THR A 183 -15.62 3.44 -17.42
C THR A 183 -16.05 2.07 -16.90
N ARG A 184 -16.98 2.10 -15.92
CA ARG A 184 -17.88 1.03 -15.43
C ARG A 184 -17.22 -0.08 -14.57
N VAL A 185 -17.73 -0.54 -13.43
CA VAL A 185 -19.07 -0.63 -12.79
C VAL A 185 -18.81 -0.73 -11.26
N LEU A 186 -19.50 -0.08 -10.33
CA LEU A 186 -20.81 -0.47 -9.78
C LEU A 186 -21.45 0.71 -9.03
N ARG A 187 -22.64 1.06 -9.49
CA ARG A 187 -23.65 1.88 -8.81
C ARG A 187 -24.34 0.94 -7.81
N VAL A 188 -24.21 1.17 -6.52
CA VAL A 188 -25.15 0.61 -5.53
C VAL A 188 -26.29 1.61 -5.43
N GLU A 189 -27.38 1.33 -6.15
CA GLU A 189 -28.65 1.98 -5.91
C GLU A 189 -29.23 1.41 -4.61
N CYS A 190 -29.25 2.26 -3.58
CA CYS A 190 -29.95 2.00 -2.34
C CYS A 190 -31.34 2.59 -2.53
N ASP A 191 -32.33 1.76 -2.86
CA ASP A 191 -33.73 2.08 -2.63
C ASP A 191 -34.58 0.81 -2.59
N ALA A 192 -35.04 0.48 -1.37
CA ALA A 192 -36.30 -0.21 -1.14
C ALA A 192 -36.69 -0.02 0.34
N ALA A 193 -37.20 1.16 0.66
CA ALA A 193 -38.23 1.26 1.68
C ALA A 193 -39.46 0.50 1.19
N HIS A 194 -40.07 -0.37 2.01
CA HIS A 194 -41.53 -0.50 2.13
C HIS A 194 -41.94 -1.34 3.36
N SER A 195 -42.78 -0.70 4.17
CA SER A 195 -43.90 -1.25 4.94
C SER A 195 -43.65 -2.21 6.11
N ARG A 196 -43.82 -1.69 7.33
CA ARG A 196 -44.62 -2.38 8.38
C ARG A 196 -45.50 -1.38 9.13
N THR A 197 -46.70 -1.18 8.60
CA THR A 197 -47.88 -0.82 9.40
C THR A 197 -48.52 -2.12 9.87
N ARG A 198 -48.74 -2.26 11.17
CA ARG A 198 -49.99 -2.81 11.75
C ARG A 198 -49.95 -2.68 13.27
N ARG A 199 -50.79 -1.77 13.76
CA ARG A 199 -51.42 -1.85 15.09
C ARG A 199 -52.19 -3.15 15.17
N HIS A 200 -52.11 -3.83 16.30
CA HIS A 200 -53.26 -4.53 16.86
C HIS A 200 -53.23 -4.38 18.38
N ASP A 201 -54.30 -3.76 18.87
CA ASP A 201 -54.80 -3.87 20.23
C ASP A 201 -54.92 -5.34 20.65
N ARG A 202 -54.54 -5.63 21.90
CA ARG A 202 -55.23 -6.65 22.67
C ARG A 202 -55.20 -6.33 24.16
N ILE A 203 -56.37 -5.89 24.60
CA ILE A 203 -56.88 -5.83 25.97
C ILE A 203 -56.89 -7.24 26.59
N GLN A 204 -56.40 -7.38 27.84
CA GLN A 204 -56.98 -8.10 29.00
C GLN A 204 -56.21 -7.54 30.23
N ASP A 205 -56.75 -6.70 31.10
CA ASP A 205 -57.90 -6.79 32.02
C ASP A 205 -57.69 -7.73 33.22
N THR A 206 -58.15 -7.26 34.37
CA THR A 206 -58.12 -7.79 35.76
C THR A 206 -56.84 -7.55 36.59
N SER A 207 -56.85 -7.14 37.87
CA SER A 207 -57.91 -6.71 38.80
C SER A 207 -57.25 -6.19 40.09
N PHE A 208 -57.81 -5.08 40.62
CA PHE A 208 -58.10 -4.78 42.03
C PHE A 208 -57.04 -4.82 43.15
N GLY A 209 -56.97 -3.69 43.87
CA GLY A 209 -56.49 -3.59 45.25
C GLY A 209 -56.62 -2.17 45.80
N CYS A 210 -57.74 -1.87 46.48
CA CYS A 210 -58.06 -0.60 47.12
C CYS A 210 -57.92 -0.77 48.65
N THR A 211 -57.15 0.12 49.29
CA THR A 211 -57.35 0.86 50.57
C THR A 211 -56.00 1.31 51.10
#